data_AF-A0A1M5X151-F1
#
_entry.id   AF-A0A1M5X151-F1
#
_cell.length_a   1.000
_cell.length_b   1.000
_cell.length_c   1.000
_cell.angle_alpha   90.00
_cell.angle_beta   90.00
_cell.angle_gamma   90.00
#
_symmetry.space_group_name_H-M   'P 1'
#
loop_
_entity.id
_entity.type
_entity.pdbx_description
1 polymer ?
#
loop_
_entity_poly.entity_id
_entity_poly.type
_entity_poly.pdbx_seq_one_letter_code
_entity_poly.pdbx_strand_id
1 'polypeptide(L)'
;MDKEIQVVADFIGDSFFLSKIARECKADTIVFCGVNFMAESAKILSPEKKILIQVNNAFCPMVQMISEEDVLYMKKYPEAKVVCYVNSTTQ
;
A
#
# COMPACT_ATOMS: atom_id res chain seq x y z
N MET A 1 -10.39 -11.30 0.35
CA MET A 1 -10.23 -11.58 -1.09
C MET A 1 -10.95 -12.88 -1.40
N ASP A 2 -11.75 -12.93 -2.44
CA ASP A 2 -12.49 -14.14 -2.81
C ASP A 2 -11.54 -15.28 -3.20
N LYS A 3 -11.96 -16.53 -2.91
CA LYS A 3 -11.10 -17.72 -3.13
C LYS A 3 -10.72 -17.90 -4.60
N GLU A 4 -11.62 -17.54 -5.51
CA GLU A 4 -11.39 -17.65 -6.96
C GLU A 4 -10.21 -16.79 -7.41
N ILE A 5 -10.08 -15.59 -6.83
CA ILE A 5 -8.95 -14.68 -7.11
C ILE A 5 -7.67 -15.22 -6.49
N GLN A 6 -7.74 -15.79 -5.29
CA GLN A 6 -6.56 -16.37 -4.62
C GLN A 6 -5.98 -17.57 -5.38
N VAL A 7 -6.81 -18.42 -5.98
CA VAL A 7 -6.36 -19.62 -6.71
C VAL A 7 -5.54 -19.28 -7.97
N VAL A 8 -5.76 -18.10 -8.57
CA VAL A 8 -5.03 -17.63 -9.75
C VAL A 8 -3.90 -16.66 -9.43
N ALA A 9 -3.70 -16.31 -8.16
CA ALA A 9 -2.66 -15.36 -7.74
C ALA A 9 -1.31 -16.05 -7.60
N ASP A 10 -0.25 -15.44 -8.14
CA ASP A 10 1.13 -15.93 -7.97
C ASP A 10 1.60 -15.85 -6.51
N PHE A 11 1.12 -14.83 -5.79
CA PHE A 11 1.48 -14.57 -4.39
C PHE A 11 0.26 -14.13 -3.59
N ILE A 12 0.16 -14.61 -2.35
CA ILE A 12 -0.91 -14.26 -1.40
C ILE A 12 -0.24 -13.89 -0.07
N GLY A 13 -0.64 -12.76 0.52
CA GLY A 13 -0.12 -12.34 1.82
C GLY A 13 -0.67 -11.00 2.28
N ASP A 14 -0.04 -10.47 3.33
CA ASP A 14 -0.38 -9.15 3.88
C ASP A 14 0.25 -8.00 3.07
N SER A 15 -0.04 -6.75 3.46
CA SER A 15 0.43 -5.55 2.78
C SER A 15 1.95 -5.44 2.75
N PHE A 16 2.63 -5.65 3.88
CA PHE A 16 4.08 -5.53 3.95
C PHE A 16 4.80 -6.60 3.12
N PHE A 17 4.34 -7.85 3.24
CA PHE A 17 4.88 -8.96 2.47
C PHE A 17 4.73 -8.73 0.97
N LEU A 18 3.53 -8.36 0.51
CA LEU A 18 3.28 -8.15 -0.91
C LEU A 18 4.05 -6.94 -1.47
N SER A 19 4.23 -5.88 -0.68
CA SER A 19 5.09 -4.75 -1.04
C SER A 19 6.57 -5.15 -1.19
N LYS A 20 7.07 -6.06 -0.35
CA LYS A 20 8.43 -6.61 -0.49
C LYS A 20 8.56 -7.48 -1.73
N ILE A 21 7.57 -8.34 -1.99
CA ILE A 21 7.53 -9.17 -3.20
C ILE A 21 7.51 -8.31 -4.46
N ALA A 22 6.75 -7.21 -4.49
CA ALA A 22 6.70 -6.30 -5.64
C ALA A 22 8.10 -5.77 -6.02
N ARG A 23 8.93 -5.43 -5.02
CA ARG A 23 10.32 -4.98 -5.20
C ARG A 23 11.23 -6.08 -5.75
N GLU A 24 11.09 -7.30 -5.24
CA GLU A 24 11.98 -8.42 -5.55
C GLU A 24 11.57 -9.17 -6.82
N CYS A 25 10.32 -8.98 -7.28
CA CYS A 25 9.79 -9.60 -8.47
C CYS A 25 10.53 -9.14 -9.73
N LYS A 26 10.79 -10.09 -10.64
CA LYS A 26 11.45 -9.83 -11.92
C LYS A 26 10.47 -9.34 -13.00
N ALA A 27 9.16 -9.47 -12.77
CA ALA A 27 8.17 -9.02 -13.73
C ALA A 27 8.11 -7.48 -13.78
N ASP A 28 8.03 -6.94 -15.00
CA ASP A 28 7.90 -5.49 -15.20
C ASP A 28 6.49 -4.97 -14.90
N THR A 29 5.50 -5.86 -14.88
CA THR A 29 4.11 -5.53 -14.59
C THR A 29 3.59 -6.39 -13.45
N ILE A 30 2.91 -5.76 -12.48
CA ILE A 30 2.29 -6.39 -11.32
C ILE A 30 0.81 -6.02 -11.31
N VAL A 31 -0.05 -7.03 -11.27
CA VAL A 31 -1.49 -6.85 -11.04
C VAL A 31 -1.76 -7.04 -9.56
N PHE A 32 -2.16 -5.97 -8.89
CA PHE A 32 -2.39 -5.96 -7.45
C PHE A 32 -3.88 -6.16 -7.15
N CYS A 33 -4.20 -7.33 -6.62
CA CYS A 33 -5.54 -7.64 -6.17
C CYS A 33 -5.71 -7.19 -4.71
N GLY A 34 -5.99 -5.91 -4.49
CA GLY A 34 -6.07 -5.33 -3.15
C GLY A 34 -6.75 -3.96 -3.13
N VAL A 35 -6.39 -3.16 -2.13
CA VAL A 35 -6.84 -1.75 -1.97
C VAL A 35 -5.73 -0.78 -2.40
N ASN A 36 -6.11 0.46 -2.70
CA ASN A 36 -5.23 1.45 -3.34
C ASN A 36 -3.89 1.66 -2.62
N PHE A 37 -3.89 1.85 -1.29
CA PHE A 37 -2.66 2.12 -0.54
C PHE A 37 -1.62 1.01 -0.68
N MET A 38 -2.04 -0.25 -0.85
CA MET A 38 -1.12 -1.37 -1.02
C MET A 38 -0.44 -1.32 -2.39
N ALA A 39 -1.20 -0.99 -3.45
CA ALA A 39 -0.68 -0.83 -4.79
C ALA A 39 0.24 0.41 -4.89
N GLU A 40 -0.12 1.49 -4.22
CA GLU A 40 0.72 2.69 -4.10
C GLU A 40 2.02 2.40 -3.35
N SER A 41 1.96 1.68 -2.23
CA SER A 41 3.14 1.22 -1.47
C SER A 41 4.07 0.36 -2.33
N ALA A 42 3.50 -0.57 -3.10
CA ALA A 42 4.26 -1.37 -4.07
C ALA A 42 4.90 -0.49 -5.15
N LYS A 43 4.19 0.51 -5.66
CA LYS A 43 4.72 1.46 -6.66
C LYS A 43 5.86 2.31 -6.11
N ILE A 44 5.79 2.74 -4.85
CA ILE A 44 6.88 3.47 -4.18
C ILE A 44 8.14 2.64 -4.09
N LEU A 45 8.00 1.36 -3.73
CA LEU A 45 9.13 0.43 -3.60
C LEU A 45 9.62 -0.12 -4.93
N SER A 46 8.86 0.06 -6.02
CA SER A 46 9.15 -0.43 -7.37
C SER A 46 8.79 0.63 -8.42
N PRO A 47 9.44 1.81 -8.39
CA PRO A 47 9.04 2.95 -9.20
C PRO A 47 9.12 2.69 -10.70
N GLU A 48 9.99 1.78 -11.15
CA GLU A 48 10.16 1.39 -12.55
C GLU A 48 9.07 0.41 -13.05
N LYS A 49 8.37 -0.29 -12.14
CA LYS A 49 7.40 -1.32 -12.51
C LYS A 49 6.02 -0.74 -12.80
N LYS A 50 5.29 -1.35 -13.72
CA LYS A 50 3.89 -1.03 -13.99
C LYS A 50 3.01 -1.74 -12.96
N ILE A 51 2.37 -0.99 -12.07
CA ILE A 51 1.40 -1.53 -11.10
C ILE A 51 -0.01 -1.26 -11.62
N LEU A 52 -0.82 -2.31 -11.70
CA LEU A 52 -2.23 -2.24 -12.08
C LEU A 52 -3.10 -2.66 -10.90
N ILE A 53 -4.23 -1.97 -10.70
CA ILE A 53 -5.25 -2.34 -9.72
C ILE A 53 -6.58 -2.59 -10.43
N GLN A 54 -7.30 -3.62 -10.02
CA GLN A 54 -8.54 -4.06 -10.69
C GLN A 54 -9.71 -3.07 -10.56
N VAL A 55 -9.77 -2.34 -9.45
CA VAL A 55 -10.86 -1.43 -9.12
C VAL A 55 -10.26 -0.19 -8.49
N ASN A 56 -10.37 0.95 -9.17
CA ASN A 56 -9.81 2.22 -8.70
C ASN A 56 -10.42 2.71 -7.37
N ASN A 57 -11.61 2.20 -7.01
CA ASN A 57 -12.33 2.57 -5.79
C ASN A 57 -12.17 1.55 -4.65
N ALA A 58 -11.21 0.63 -4.73
CA ALA A 58 -10.93 -0.30 -3.63
C ALA A 58 -10.20 0.45 -2.50
N PHE A 59 -10.94 1.00 -1.54
CA PHE A 59 -10.37 1.85 -0.49
C PHE A 59 -10.45 1.23 0.90
N CYS A 60 -9.53 1.64 1.77
CA CYS A 60 -9.59 1.35 3.21
C CYS A 60 -10.06 2.62 3.94
N PRO A 61 -11.21 2.60 4.65
CA PRO A 61 -11.71 3.78 5.34
C PRO A 61 -10.72 4.36 6.37
N MET A 62 -9.90 3.50 6.97
CA MET A 62 -8.90 3.90 7.97
C MET A 62 -7.81 4.80 7.39
N VAL A 63 -7.49 4.67 6.10
CA VAL A 63 -6.49 5.51 5.41
C VAL A 63 -6.90 6.99 5.42
N GLN A 64 -8.19 7.28 5.51
CA GLN A 64 -8.72 8.65 5.53
C GLN A 64 -8.91 9.22 6.94
N MET A 65 -8.51 8.50 7.99
CA MET A 65 -8.69 8.95 9.39
C MET A 65 -7.61 9.92 9.87
N ILE A 66 -6.52 10.08 9.11
CA ILE A 66 -5.41 10.98 9.43
C ILE A 66 -5.14 11.86 8.21
N SER A 67 -4.95 13.16 8.43
CA SER A 67 -4.53 14.10 7.39
C SER A 67 -3.09 14.58 7.61
N GLU A 68 -2.54 15.27 6.61
CA GLU A 68 -1.23 15.92 6.75
C GLU A 68 -1.25 16.95 7.89
N GLU A 69 -2.35 17.70 8.04
CA GLU A 69 -2.53 18.68 9.11
C GLU A 69 -2.47 18.02 10.49
N ASP A 70 -3.05 16.83 10.66
CA ASP A 70 -3.01 16.09 11.92
C ASP A 70 -1.56 15.70 12.29
N VAL A 71 -0.78 15.23 11.30
CA VAL A 71 0.64 14.87 11.50
C VAL A 71 1.47 16.12 11.83
N LEU A 72 1.23 17.24 11.13
CA LEU A 72 1.91 18.50 11.39
C LEU A 72 1.55 19.08 12.76
N TYR A 73 0.30 18.95 13.20
CA TYR A 73 -0.16 19.37 14.53
C TYR A 73 0.59 18.63 15.65
N MET A 74 0.96 17.37 15.42
CA MET A 74 1.72 16.57 16.39
C MET A 74 3.19 17.01 16.55
N LYS A 75 3.69 17.93 15.72
CA LYS A 75 4.99 18.62 15.95
C LYS A 75 5.05 19.36 17.29
N LYS A 76 3.92 19.53 17.98
CA LYS A 76 3.86 19.95 19.39
C LYS A 76 4.64 19.04 20.36
N TYR A 77 4.99 17.82 19.95
CA TYR A 77 5.88 16.91 20.68
C TYR A 77 7.23 16.76 19.94
N PRO A 78 8.18 17.69 20.13
CA PRO A 78 9.39 17.78 19.29
C PRO A 78 10.36 16.59 19.45
N GLU A 79 10.33 15.89 20.58
CA GLU A 79 11.17 14.71 20.82
C GLU A 79 10.52 13.40 20.40
N ALA A 80 9.22 13.41 20.06
CA ALA A 80 8.50 12.21 19.66
C ALA A 80 8.87 11.78 18.24
N LYS A 81 8.98 10.46 18.03
CA LYS A 81 9.11 9.89 16.68
C LYS A 81 7.74 9.79 16.03
N VAL A 82 7.65 10.17 14.76
CA VAL A 82 6.46 9.93 13.93
C VAL A 82 6.58 8.53 13.35
N VAL A 83 5.63 7.66 13.71
CA VAL A 83 5.54 6.30 13.18
C VAL A 83 4.21 6.17 12.46
N CYS A 84 4.27 5.95 11.15
CA CYS A 84 3.09 5.79 10.32
C CYS A 84 2.82 4.31 10.07
N TYR A 85 1.60 3.86 10.29
CA TYR A 85 1.20 2.51 9.93
C TYR A 85 1.05 2.39 8.40
N VAL A 86 1.20 1.18 7.85
CA VAL A 86 1.17 0.96 6.40
C VAL A 86 -0.19 1.29 5.77
N ASN A 87 -1.27 1.24 6.55
CA ASN A 87 -2.61 1.62 6.14
C ASN A 87 -2.82 3.14 6.25
N SER A 88 -1.97 3.90 5.60
CA SER A 88 -2.03 5.37 5.50
C SER A 88 -1.81 5.80 4.06
N THR A 89 -2.08 7.07 3.77
CA THR A 89 -1.81 7.65 2.45
C THR A 89 -0.32 7.71 2.17
N THR A 90 0.05 7.77 0.90
CA THR A 90 1.43 8.01 0.47
C THR A 90 1.80 9.48 0.33
N GLN A 91 0.81 10.36 0.48
CA GLN A 91 0.97 11.81 0.52
C GLN A 91 1.44 12.23 1.92
#